data_AF-A0A6C0FBX1-F1
#
_entry.id   AF-A0A6C0FBX1-F1
#
_cell.length_a   1.000
_cell.length_b   1.000
_cell.length_c   1.000
_cell.angle_alpha   90.00
_cell.angle_beta   90.00
_cell.angle_gamma   90.00
#
_symmetry.space_group_name_H-M   'P 1'
#
loop_
_entity.id
_entity.type
_entity.pdbx_description
1 polymer ?
#
loop_
_entity_poly.entity_id
_entity_poly.type
_entity_poly.pdbx_seq_one_letter_code
_entity_poly.pdbx_strand_id
1 'polypeptide(L)'
;MCVNYNNVTMSNILYYSKYCEHSKKLIGHITSNSLQEGIHFICIDKRFQDPNTKKLYILLDNGDKIIMPENVQSVPAMLLLKENYRVIYGDDIYNYVKPIIRQQVKQSTQNNMEPSCFSFQGDAGGFGGVMSDNYSFLDQSSEELGTKGQGGMRQMYNYSSLNDTMNPGSSIQTPTDDFDYATTSGTQSMSVEQLQKMREEEFSRSMKNPGQGI
;
A
#
# COMPACT_ATOMS: atom_id res chain seq x y z
N MET A 1 -19.52 -22.84 15.61
CA MET A 1 -20.68 -21.93 15.39
C MET A 1 -20.41 -20.64 16.13
N CYS A 2 -20.11 -19.57 15.40
CA CYS A 2 -20.30 -18.18 15.82
C CYS A 2 -20.09 -17.34 14.55
N VAL A 3 -21.07 -17.38 13.64
CA VAL A 3 -21.13 -16.41 12.55
C VAL A 3 -21.48 -15.10 13.22
N ASN A 4 -20.49 -14.22 13.37
CA ASN A 4 -20.70 -12.86 13.86
C ASN A 4 -21.52 -12.10 12.82
N TYR A 5 -22.85 -12.19 12.93
CA TYR A 5 -23.77 -11.25 12.29
C TYR A 5 -23.71 -9.91 13.02
N ASN A 6 -22.59 -9.21 12.85
CA ASN A 6 -22.56 -7.76 12.94
C ASN A 6 -22.56 -7.15 11.53
N ASN A 7 -23.20 -7.82 10.58
CA ASN A 7 -23.72 -7.18 9.37
C ASN A 7 -24.94 -6.35 9.76
N VAL A 8 -24.68 -5.32 10.56
CA VAL A 8 -25.53 -4.15 10.60
C VAL A 8 -25.44 -3.60 9.18
N THR A 9 -26.39 -3.99 8.32
CA THR A 9 -26.62 -3.30 7.06
C THR A 9 -26.86 -1.84 7.45
N MET A 10 -25.81 -1.03 7.34
CA MET A 10 -25.98 0.41 7.29
C MET A 10 -26.84 0.59 6.04
N SER A 11 -28.07 1.03 6.22
CA SER A 11 -28.91 1.37 5.09
C SER A 11 -29.11 2.86 5.27
N ASN A 12 -28.16 3.62 4.73
CA ASN A 12 -28.23 5.07 4.69
C ASN A 12 -28.52 5.47 3.25
N ILE A 13 -29.24 6.56 3.05
CA ILE A 13 -29.57 7.05 1.72
C ILE A 13 -28.75 8.30 1.47
N LEU A 14 -27.90 8.30 0.44
CA LEU A 14 -27.14 9.46 0.01
C LEU A 14 -27.81 10.10 -1.20
N TYR A 15 -28.26 11.33 -1.02
CA TYR A 15 -28.76 12.17 -2.09
C TYR A 15 -27.60 12.97 -2.69
N TYR A 16 -27.41 12.81 -4.00
CA TYR A 16 -26.33 13.47 -4.74
C TYR A 16 -26.83 14.07 -6.06
N SER A 17 -26.01 14.94 -6.65
CA SER A 17 -26.24 15.55 -7.96
C SER A 17 -24.99 15.43 -8.81
N LYS A 18 -25.13 15.16 -10.12
CA LYS A 18 -24.01 15.07 -11.06
C LYS A 18 -23.41 16.44 -11.39
N TYR A 19 -24.10 17.53 -11.07
CA TYR A 19 -23.65 18.90 -11.33
C TYR A 19 -22.93 19.55 -10.15
N CYS A 20 -22.87 18.88 -8.99
CA CYS A 20 -22.21 19.39 -7.79
C CYS A 20 -20.80 18.79 -7.63
N GLU A 21 -19.77 19.63 -7.51
CA GLU A 21 -18.39 19.17 -7.27
C GLU A 21 -18.22 18.47 -5.91
N HIS A 22 -18.84 19.00 -4.86
CA HIS A 22 -18.77 18.39 -3.52
C HIS A 22 -19.37 16.98 -3.49
N SER A 23 -20.44 16.76 -4.25
CA SER A 23 -21.04 15.42 -4.40
C SER A 23 -20.09 14.45 -5.08
N LYS A 24 -19.42 14.87 -6.17
CA LYS A 24 -18.44 14.04 -6.88
C LYS A 24 -17.27 13.64 -5.97
N LYS A 25 -16.73 14.60 -5.22
CA LYS A 25 -15.64 14.36 -4.25
C LYS A 25 -16.07 13.36 -3.17
N LEU A 26 -17.27 13.54 -2.63
CA LEU A 26 -17.81 12.68 -1.58
C LEU A 26 -18.07 11.25 -2.06
N ILE A 27 -18.64 11.08 -3.26
CA ILE A 27 -18.81 9.76 -3.89
C ILE A 27 -17.46 9.10 -4.12
N GLY A 28 -16.47 9.83 -4.65
CA GLY A 28 -15.10 9.33 -4.80
C GLY A 28 -14.52 8.82 -3.49
N HIS A 29 -14.65 9.60 -2.41
CA HIS A 29 -14.19 9.22 -1.08
C HIS A 29 -14.88 7.94 -0.54
N ILE A 30 -16.19 7.79 -0.76
CA ILE A 30 -16.95 6.60 -0.33
C ILE A 30 -16.52 5.37 -1.14
N THR A 31 -16.34 5.52 -2.45
CA THR A 31 -15.89 4.45 -3.36
C THR A 31 -14.49 3.97 -3.01
N SER A 32 -13.55 4.88 -2.75
CA SER A 32 -12.17 4.54 -2.38
C SER A 32 -12.05 3.77 -1.06
N ASN A 33 -13.00 3.95 -0.15
CA ASN A 33 -13.02 3.26 1.15
C ASN A 33 -13.95 2.03 1.18
N SER A 34 -14.46 1.58 0.03
CA SER A 34 -15.31 0.39 -0.08
C SER A 34 -16.58 0.42 0.79
N LEU A 35 -17.19 1.59 0.97
CA LEU A 35 -18.40 1.78 1.79
C LEU A 35 -19.71 1.71 0.99
N GLN A 36 -19.65 1.14 -0.21
CA GLN A 36 -20.78 1.11 -1.15
C GLN A 36 -21.90 0.18 -0.69
N GLU A 37 -21.55 -0.91 0.00
CA GLU A 37 -22.48 -1.97 0.40
C GLU A 37 -23.53 -1.51 1.43
N GLY A 38 -23.29 -0.38 2.11
CA GLY A 38 -24.17 0.17 3.14
C GLY A 38 -24.83 1.51 2.80
N ILE A 39 -24.74 1.96 1.54
CA ILE A 39 -25.23 3.28 1.13
C ILE A 39 -26.03 3.15 -0.16
N HIS A 40 -27.28 3.60 -0.13
CA HIS A 40 -28.12 3.73 -1.33
C HIS A 40 -27.90 5.10 -1.95
N PHE A 41 -27.42 5.13 -3.20
CA PHE A 41 -27.17 6.35 -3.93
C PHE A 41 -28.40 6.76 -4.74
N ILE A 42 -28.96 7.94 -4.45
CA ILE A 42 -30.09 8.51 -5.19
C ILE A 42 -29.65 9.81 -5.85
N CYS A 43 -29.76 9.85 -7.18
CA CYS A 43 -29.49 11.04 -7.98
C CYS A 43 -30.73 11.95 -8.02
N ILE A 44 -30.62 13.21 -7.59
CA ILE A 44 -31.76 14.13 -7.52
C ILE A 44 -31.91 15.04 -8.76
N ASP A 45 -31.12 14.80 -9.81
CA ASP A 45 -31.09 15.66 -11.00
C ASP A 45 -32.42 15.60 -11.79
N LYS A 46 -33.03 14.42 -11.88
CA LYS A 46 -34.31 14.20 -12.58
C LYS A 46 -35.48 14.28 -11.60
N ARG A 47 -35.82 15.49 -11.16
CA ARG A 47 -36.95 15.72 -10.27
C ARG A 47 -38.10 16.41 -10.99
N PHE A 48 -39.33 15.97 -10.74
CA PHE A 48 -40.55 16.56 -11.30
C PHE A 48 -41.58 16.79 -10.22
N GLN A 49 -42.39 17.83 -10.36
CA GLN A 49 -43.51 18.10 -9.47
C GLN A 49 -44.77 17.49 -10.08
N ASP A 50 -45.47 16.64 -9.32
CA ASP A 50 -46.74 16.11 -9.80
C ASP A 50 -47.82 17.19 -9.71
N PRO A 51 -48.58 17.44 -10.80
CA PRO A 51 -49.60 18.49 -10.83
C PRO A 51 -50.77 18.22 -9.87
N ASN A 52 -51.04 16.95 -9.56
CA ASN A 52 -52.18 16.55 -8.73
C ASN A 52 -51.90 16.64 -7.22
N THR A 53 -50.70 16.26 -6.79
CA THR A 53 -50.34 16.18 -5.35
C THR A 53 -49.43 17.33 -4.90
N LYS A 54 -48.91 18.14 -5.83
CA LYS A 54 -47.89 19.19 -5.61
C LYS A 54 -46.60 18.70 -4.94
N LYS A 55 -46.45 17.39 -4.73
CA LYS A 55 -45.27 16.78 -4.14
C LYS A 55 -44.19 16.58 -5.21
N LEU A 56 -42.94 16.66 -4.76
CA LEU A 56 -41.76 16.54 -5.60
C LEU A 56 -41.33 15.07 -5.66
N TYR A 57 -41.19 14.54 -6.86
CA TYR A 57 -40.78 13.17 -7.13
C TYR A 57 -39.44 13.16 -7.86
N ILE A 58 -38.63 12.15 -7.56
CA ILE A 58 -37.35 11.86 -8.21
C ILE A 58 -37.56 10.64 -9.11
N LEU A 59 -37.18 10.78 -10.38
CA LEU A 59 -37.17 9.69 -11.35
C LEU A 59 -35.82 8.97 -11.28
N LEU A 60 -35.84 7.71 -10.84
CA LEU A 60 -34.68 6.83 -10.86
C LEU A 60 -34.34 6.44 -12.30
N ASP A 61 -33.09 6.04 -12.53
CA ASP A 61 -32.65 5.59 -13.86
C ASP A 61 -33.35 4.31 -14.33
N ASN A 62 -33.91 3.53 -13.40
CA ASN A 62 -34.74 2.34 -13.68
C ASN A 62 -36.17 2.68 -14.15
N GLY A 63 -36.58 3.95 -14.09
CA GLY A 63 -37.95 4.40 -14.41
C GLY A 63 -38.89 4.50 -13.21
N ASP A 64 -38.47 4.00 -12.05
CA ASP A 64 -39.23 4.11 -10.81
C ASP A 64 -39.26 5.55 -10.28
N LYS A 65 -40.37 5.89 -9.61
CA LYS A 65 -40.60 7.22 -9.02
C LYS A 65 -40.53 7.13 -7.51
N ILE A 66 -39.64 7.90 -6.89
CA ILE A 66 -39.50 8.02 -5.43
C ILE A 66 -39.93 9.41 -4.99
N ILE A 67 -40.66 9.49 -3.87
CA ILE A 67 -41.00 10.77 -3.24
C ILE A 67 -39.76 11.43 -2.64
N MET A 68 -39.54 12.72 -2.95
CA MET A 68 -38.46 13.49 -2.35
C MET A 68 -38.83 13.87 -0.91
N PRO A 69 -37.98 13.57 0.09
CA PRO A 69 -38.23 14.02 1.45
C PRO A 69 -38.05 15.55 1.55
N GLU A 70 -38.97 16.21 2.27
CA GLU A 70 -38.93 17.67 2.48
C GLU A 70 -37.70 18.13 3.30
N ASN A 71 -37.10 17.20 4.04
CA ASN A 71 -35.93 17.45 4.88
C ASN A 71 -34.63 17.64 4.05
N VAL A 72 -34.64 17.39 2.74
CA VAL A 72 -33.44 17.53 1.89
C VAL A 72 -33.53 18.82 1.07
N GLN A 73 -32.86 19.88 1.56
CA GLN A 73 -32.85 21.20 0.90
C GLN A 73 -31.63 21.42 0.00
N SER A 74 -30.49 20.82 0.36
CA SER A 74 -29.21 20.99 -0.32
C SER A 74 -28.52 19.65 -0.53
N VAL A 75 -27.51 19.63 -1.40
CA VAL A 75 -26.76 18.43 -1.78
C VAL A 75 -25.26 18.76 -1.72
N PRO A 76 -24.39 17.86 -1.23
CA PRO A 76 -24.63 16.47 -0.80
C PRO A 76 -25.33 16.37 0.56
N ALA A 77 -26.30 15.45 0.65
CA ALA A 77 -27.04 15.16 1.88
C ALA A 77 -27.15 13.65 2.11
N MET A 78 -26.90 13.21 3.34
CA MET A 78 -27.07 11.82 3.75
C MET A 78 -28.22 11.73 4.76
N LEU A 79 -29.17 10.84 4.49
CA LEU A 79 -30.27 10.50 5.37
C LEU A 79 -29.92 9.23 6.15
N LEU A 80 -29.84 9.39 7.47
CA LEU A 80 -29.54 8.33 8.42
C LEU A 80 -30.84 7.64 8.84
N LEU A 81 -31.10 6.43 8.35
CA LEU A 81 -32.34 5.72 8.67
C LEU A 81 -32.40 5.27 10.14
N LYS A 82 -31.24 5.06 10.78
CA LYS A 82 -31.15 4.62 12.18
C LYS A 82 -31.27 5.75 13.19
N GLU A 83 -30.96 6.98 12.79
CA GLU A 83 -31.00 8.15 13.67
C GLU A 83 -32.28 8.95 13.44
N ASN A 84 -33.45 8.32 13.59
CA ASN A 84 -34.76 8.99 13.47
C ASN A 84 -34.93 9.79 12.16
N TYR A 85 -34.44 9.26 11.02
CA TYR A 85 -34.47 9.95 9.73
C TYR A 85 -33.77 11.33 9.73
N ARG A 86 -32.71 11.47 10.51
CA ARG A 86 -31.88 12.67 10.53
C ARG A 86 -31.15 12.85 9.20
N VAL A 87 -31.13 14.10 8.72
CA VAL A 87 -30.35 14.51 7.55
C VAL A 87 -29.07 15.20 8.02
N ILE A 88 -27.94 14.79 7.45
CA ILE A 88 -26.62 15.41 7.64
C ILE A 88 -26.08 15.92 6.31
N TYR A 89 -25.27 16.98 6.34
CA TYR A 89 -24.77 17.67 5.16
C TYR A 89 -23.26 17.88 5.21
N GLY A 90 -22.65 18.06 4.04
CA GLY A 90 -21.26 18.53 3.92
C GLY A 90 -20.26 17.76 4.79
N ASP A 91 -19.54 18.50 5.65
CA ASP A 91 -18.48 17.98 6.51
C ASP A 91 -18.97 16.97 7.56
N ASP A 92 -20.22 17.07 7.99
CA ASP A 92 -20.80 16.13 8.95
C ASP A 92 -20.90 14.72 8.38
N ILE A 93 -21.08 14.60 7.06
CA ILE A 93 -21.07 13.31 6.37
C ILE A 93 -19.70 12.64 6.50
N TYR A 94 -18.62 13.42 6.34
CA TYR A 94 -17.27 12.89 6.52
C TYR A 94 -17.01 12.49 7.97
N ASN A 95 -17.47 13.29 8.93
CA ASN A 95 -17.31 12.99 10.36
C ASN A 95 -18.06 11.73 10.78
N TYR A 96 -19.23 11.48 10.20
CA TYR A 96 -19.99 10.24 10.41
C TYR A 96 -19.28 9.02 9.79
N VAL A 97 -18.68 9.19 8.61
CA VAL A 97 -18.06 8.09 7.84
C VAL A 97 -16.66 7.71 8.37
N LYS A 98 -15.86 8.68 8.84
CA LYS A 98 -14.51 8.47 9.41
C LYS A 98 -14.40 7.32 10.43
N PRO A 99 -15.23 7.23 11.48
CA PRO A 99 -15.12 6.16 12.47
C PRO A 99 -15.38 4.77 11.87
N ILE A 100 -16.27 4.69 10.89
CA ILE A 100 -16.60 3.43 10.18
C ILE A 100 -15.37 2.95 9.40
N ILE A 101 -14.75 3.86 8.63
CA ILE A 101 -13.51 3.56 7.89
C ILE A 101 -12.42 3.10 8.87
N ARG A 102 -12.22 3.81 9.97
CA ARG A 102 -11.20 3.46 10.96
C ARG A 102 -11.42 2.07 11.53
N GLN A 103 -12.67 1.70 11.79
CA GLN A 103 -13.01 0.36 12.29
C GLN A 103 -12.74 -0.72 11.23
N GLN A 104 -13.09 -0.45 9.96
CA GLN A 104 -12.82 -1.37 8.86
C GLN A 104 -11.32 -1.57 8.65
N VAL A 105 -10.52 -0.49 8.62
CA VAL A 105 -9.06 -0.56 8.55
C VAL A 105 -8.48 -1.32 9.74
N LYS A 106 -8.96 -1.04 10.96
CA LYS A 106 -8.54 -1.73 12.19
C LYS A 106 -8.81 -3.24 12.14
N GLN A 107 -9.94 -3.64 11.57
CA GLN A 107 -10.27 -5.05 11.35
C GLN A 107 -9.37 -5.68 10.27
N SER A 108 -9.20 -5.02 9.13
CA SER A 108 -8.35 -5.50 8.03
C SER A 108 -6.88 -5.62 8.43
N THR A 109 -6.41 -4.73 9.30
CA THR A 109 -5.03 -4.71 9.81
C THR A 109 -4.83 -5.56 11.06
N GLN A 110 -5.87 -6.25 11.57
CA GLN A 110 -5.82 -7.01 12.82
C GLN A 110 -5.21 -6.21 14.01
N ASN A 111 -5.59 -4.94 14.16
CA ASN A 111 -4.99 -4.00 15.12
C ASN A 111 -3.50 -3.65 14.91
N ASN A 112 -2.86 -4.11 13.85
CA ASN A 112 -1.45 -3.88 13.56
C ASN A 112 -1.24 -2.55 12.79
N MET A 113 -1.97 -1.49 13.18
CA MET A 113 -1.99 -0.19 12.47
C MET A 113 -0.70 0.62 12.61
N GLU A 114 0.23 0.19 13.45
CA GLU A 114 1.58 0.75 13.53
C GLU A 114 2.57 -0.42 13.64
N PRO A 115 3.70 -0.40 12.91
CA PRO A 115 4.80 -1.30 13.23
C PRO A 115 5.22 -0.99 14.67
N SER A 116 5.04 -1.95 15.57
CA SER A 116 5.49 -1.79 16.95
C SER A 116 6.99 -1.52 16.93
N CYS A 117 7.41 -0.34 17.41
CA CYS A 117 8.82 0.05 17.51
C CYS A 117 9.65 -0.92 18.39
N PHE A 118 8.98 -1.85 19.08
CA PHE A 118 9.55 -2.91 19.90
C PHE A 118 9.01 -4.32 19.57
N SER A 119 8.70 -4.66 18.30
CA SER A 119 8.45 -6.07 17.95
C SER A 119 9.73 -6.90 18.09
N PHE A 120 10.03 -7.32 19.31
CA PHE A 120 10.91 -8.46 19.60
C PHE A 120 10.19 -9.80 19.36
N GLN A 121 8.91 -9.77 19.01
CA GLN A 121 8.02 -10.93 18.98
C GLN A 121 7.45 -11.14 17.57
N GLY A 122 8.27 -11.62 16.64
CA GLY A 122 7.84 -11.97 15.30
C GLY A 122 9.03 -12.24 14.39
N ASP A 123 9.60 -13.43 14.50
CA ASP A 123 10.66 -14.03 13.65
C ASP A 123 11.93 -13.22 13.34
N ALA A 124 12.12 -12.09 14.04
CA ALA A 124 13.34 -11.30 14.04
C ALA A 124 13.67 -10.78 15.45
N GLY A 125 13.27 -11.55 16.47
CA GLY A 125 13.80 -11.38 17.82
C GLY A 125 15.30 -11.68 17.83
N GLY A 126 16.13 -10.64 17.84
CA GLY A 126 17.46 -10.71 18.43
C GLY A 126 18.63 -11.23 17.59
N PHE A 127 18.53 -11.33 16.27
CA PHE A 127 19.61 -11.92 15.44
C PHE A 127 20.00 -11.05 14.23
N GLY A 128 20.52 -9.84 14.47
CA GLY A 128 21.06 -9.04 13.36
C GLY A 128 21.91 -7.82 13.73
N GLY A 129 22.03 -7.49 15.01
CA GLY A 129 22.91 -6.43 15.47
C GLY A 129 23.96 -7.02 16.40
N VAL A 130 25.23 -6.83 16.05
CA VAL A 130 26.36 -7.02 16.98
C VAL A 130 26.07 -6.20 18.23
N MET A 131 25.75 -6.86 19.34
CA MET A 131 25.59 -6.23 20.65
C MET A 131 26.99 -6.13 21.26
N SER A 132 27.68 -5.03 21.00
CA SER A 132 29.01 -4.79 21.58
C SER A 132 28.90 -4.49 23.08
N ASP A 133 29.58 -5.32 23.87
CA ASP A 133 30.28 -4.97 25.11
C ASP A 133 29.48 -4.84 26.42
N ASN A 134 28.21 -5.25 26.51
CA ASN A 134 27.49 -5.19 27.80
C ASN A 134 26.68 -6.42 28.23
N TYR A 135 26.75 -7.54 27.50
CA TYR A 135 26.11 -8.78 27.93
C TYR A 135 27.09 -9.95 27.83
N SER A 136 27.94 -10.11 28.86
CA SER A 136 28.55 -11.41 29.15
C SER A 136 27.48 -12.33 29.73
N PHE A 137 27.36 -13.55 29.21
CA PHE A 137 26.44 -14.52 29.81
C PHE A 137 26.91 -14.82 31.24
N LEU A 138 25.98 -14.92 32.19
CA LEU A 138 26.27 -15.12 33.62
C LEU A 138 27.09 -16.38 33.92
N ASP A 139 27.19 -17.31 32.97
CA ASP A 139 27.94 -18.56 33.08
C ASP A 139 29.36 -18.51 32.47
N GLN A 140 29.78 -17.39 31.88
CA GLN A 140 31.12 -17.24 31.27
C GLN A 140 32.17 -16.88 32.32
N SER A 141 33.27 -17.64 32.34
CA SER A 141 34.40 -17.37 33.24
C SER A 141 35.33 -16.28 32.66
N SER A 142 36.04 -15.55 33.53
CA SER A 142 36.96 -14.49 33.10
C SER A 142 38.10 -14.95 32.20
N GLU A 143 38.48 -16.23 32.30
CA GLU A 143 39.53 -16.85 31.47
C GLU A 143 39.05 -17.08 30.03
N GLU A 144 37.76 -17.40 29.85
CA GLU A 144 37.13 -17.58 28.53
C GLU A 144 36.91 -16.26 27.78
N LEU A 145 36.79 -15.16 28.51
CA LEU A 145 36.70 -13.79 27.98
C LEU A 145 38.08 -13.18 27.64
N GLY A 146 39.18 -13.87 27.97
CA GLY A 146 40.54 -13.43 27.67
C GLY A 146 40.96 -13.69 26.22
N THR A 147 42.04 -13.07 25.77
CA THR A 147 42.59 -13.21 24.40
C THR A 147 43.07 -14.61 24.04
N LYS A 148 43.23 -15.49 25.04
CA LYS A 148 43.57 -16.91 24.88
C LYS A 148 42.34 -17.83 25.01
N GLY A 149 41.19 -17.27 25.39
CA GLY A 149 39.93 -17.99 25.50
C GLY A 149 39.30 -18.18 24.13
N GLN A 150 38.52 -19.25 23.97
CA GLN A 150 37.80 -19.55 22.72
C GLN A 150 36.56 -18.66 22.52
N GLY A 151 36.29 -17.69 23.42
CA GLY A 151 35.17 -16.74 23.33
C GLY A 151 33.77 -17.36 23.40
N GLY A 152 33.68 -18.69 23.50
CA GLY A 152 32.45 -19.47 23.40
C GLY A 152 31.83 -19.37 22.00
N MET A 153 31.50 -20.50 21.37
CA MET A 153 30.75 -20.51 20.10
C MET A 153 29.36 -19.86 20.20
N ARG A 154 28.94 -19.45 21.41
CA ARG A 154 27.68 -18.79 21.70
C ARG A 154 27.64 -17.32 21.24
N GLN A 155 28.78 -16.66 21.09
CA GLN A 155 28.81 -15.26 20.59
C GLN A 155 28.93 -15.19 19.06
N MET A 156 29.20 -16.31 18.39
CA MET A 156 29.39 -16.40 16.94
C MET A 156 28.07 -16.65 16.22
N TYR A 157 27.13 -15.70 16.33
CA TYR A 157 25.85 -15.80 15.63
C TYR A 157 25.93 -15.44 14.13
N ASN A 158 27.05 -14.86 13.68
CA ASN A 158 27.28 -14.52 12.26
C ASN A 158 28.76 -14.59 11.81
N TYR A 159 29.64 -15.15 12.64
CA TYR A 159 31.07 -15.28 12.35
C TYR A 159 31.44 -16.76 12.32
N SER A 160 32.18 -17.20 11.30
CA SER A 160 32.68 -18.56 11.23
C SER A 160 33.96 -18.70 12.05
N SER A 161 34.17 -19.86 12.67
CA SER A 161 35.41 -20.10 13.39
C SER A 161 36.58 -20.18 12.40
N LEU A 162 37.79 -19.78 12.82
CA LEU A 162 39.01 -19.94 12.00
C LEU A 162 39.25 -21.40 11.58
N ASN A 163 38.70 -22.36 12.34
CA ASN A 163 38.81 -23.78 12.07
C ASN A 163 37.80 -24.28 11.01
N ASP A 164 36.70 -23.55 10.77
CA ASP A 164 35.74 -23.89 9.72
C ASP A 164 36.32 -23.75 8.31
N THR A 165 37.32 -22.87 8.13
CA THR A 165 38.05 -22.74 6.86
C THR A 165 38.82 -24.00 6.44
N MET A 166 38.98 -25.00 7.32
CA MET A 166 39.58 -26.30 7.01
C MET A 166 38.55 -27.42 6.77
N ASN A 167 37.25 -27.12 6.76
CA ASN A 167 36.20 -28.10 6.49
C ASN A 167 35.73 -27.98 5.02
N PRO A 168 35.85 -29.02 4.18
CA PRO A 168 35.49 -28.97 2.75
C PRO A 168 34.01 -28.64 2.45
N GLY A 169 33.16 -28.57 3.47
CA GLY A 169 31.72 -28.28 3.37
C GLY A 169 31.35 -26.81 3.54
N SER A 170 32.30 -25.91 3.83
CA SER A 170 32.04 -24.47 3.98
C SER A 170 32.39 -23.65 2.73
N SER A 171 32.55 -24.27 1.56
CA SER A 171 32.64 -23.55 0.29
C SER A 171 31.25 -23.04 -0.07
N ILE A 172 31.13 -21.72 -0.23
CA ILE A 172 29.89 -21.10 -0.70
C ILE A 172 29.61 -21.67 -2.10
N GLN A 173 28.45 -22.31 -2.28
CA GLN A 173 28.00 -22.72 -3.62
C GLN A 173 27.69 -21.46 -4.40
N THR A 174 28.68 -20.96 -5.14
CA THR A 174 28.41 -20.02 -6.22
C THR A 174 27.64 -20.78 -7.31
N PRO A 175 26.62 -20.17 -7.93
CA PRO A 175 25.95 -20.77 -9.06
C PRO A 175 26.99 -21.17 -10.12
N THR A 176 26.81 -22.35 -10.73
CA THR A 176 27.66 -22.77 -11.84
C THR A 176 27.45 -21.77 -12.97
N ASP A 177 28.54 -21.15 -13.42
CA ASP A 177 28.50 -20.21 -14.52
C ASP A 177 28.27 -20.99 -15.81
N ASP A 178 26.99 -21.20 -16.16
CA ASP A 178 26.57 -21.90 -17.38
C ASP A 178 26.75 -21.01 -18.63
N PHE A 179 27.25 -19.78 -18.47
CA PHE A 179 27.48 -18.87 -19.57
C PHE A 179 28.84 -19.14 -20.21
N ASP A 180 28.80 -19.73 -21.40
CA ASP A 180 30.00 -20.01 -22.19
C ASP A 180 30.48 -18.71 -22.87
N TYR A 181 31.28 -17.91 -22.15
CA TYR A 181 31.81 -16.62 -22.64
C TYR A 181 32.59 -16.74 -23.96
N ALA A 182 33.03 -17.96 -24.31
CA ALA A 182 33.69 -18.27 -25.56
C ALA A 182 32.77 -18.12 -26.79
N THR A 183 31.46 -18.39 -26.66
CA THR A 183 30.51 -18.37 -27.79
C THR A 183 29.79 -17.04 -27.98
N THR A 184 29.70 -16.20 -26.93
CA THR A 184 29.13 -14.84 -27.03
C THR A 184 30.20 -13.79 -27.39
N SER A 185 31.44 -14.21 -27.63
CA SER A 185 32.48 -13.39 -28.29
C SER A 185 32.30 -13.35 -29.82
N GLY A 186 31.13 -13.76 -30.32
CA GLY A 186 30.74 -13.71 -31.74
C GLY A 186 30.31 -12.33 -32.26
N THR A 187 30.42 -11.26 -31.46
CA THR A 187 30.35 -9.89 -31.99
C THR A 187 31.78 -9.35 -32.05
N GLN A 188 32.40 -9.56 -33.22
CA GLN A 188 33.69 -9.04 -33.69
C GLN A 188 34.60 -8.45 -32.59
N SER A 189 35.68 -9.16 -32.27
CA SER A 189 36.81 -8.63 -31.50
C SER A 189 37.44 -7.44 -32.25
N MET A 190 36.81 -6.28 -32.19
CA MET A 190 37.35 -5.02 -32.68
C MET A 190 38.53 -4.66 -31.79
N SER A 191 39.72 -4.49 -32.36
CA SER A 191 40.86 -4.03 -31.57
C SER A 191 40.56 -2.65 -30.99
N VAL A 192 41.19 -2.31 -29.87
CA VAL A 192 41.00 -1.01 -29.21
C VAL A 192 41.25 0.16 -30.17
N GLU A 193 42.19 0.02 -31.11
CA GLU A 193 42.44 1.04 -32.14
C GLU A 193 41.28 1.20 -33.13
N GLN A 194 40.61 0.10 -33.46
CA GLN A 194 39.47 0.12 -34.38
C GLN A 194 38.27 0.83 -33.76
N LEU A 195 38.07 0.67 -32.45
CA LEU A 195 37.08 1.42 -31.67
C LEU A 195 37.42 2.91 -31.56
N GLN A 196 38.70 3.28 -31.45
CA GLN A 196 39.13 4.68 -31.45
C GLN A 196 38.84 5.35 -32.80
N LYS A 197 39.17 4.68 -33.91
CA LYS A 197 38.88 5.19 -35.26
C LYS A 197 37.39 5.42 -35.50
N MET A 198 36.54 4.45 -35.14
CA MET A 198 35.08 4.61 -35.28
C MET A 198 34.56 5.81 -34.46
N ARG A 199 35.10 6.02 -33.25
CA ARG A 199 34.72 7.15 -32.40
C ARG A 199 35.18 8.50 -32.96
N GLU A 200 36.37 8.57 -33.55
CA GLU A 200 36.88 9.78 -34.23
C GLU A 200 36.07 10.10 -35.49
N GLU A 201 35.68 9.08 -36.26
CA GLU A 201 34.83 9.24 -37.44
C GLU A 201 33.42 9.72 -37.08
N GLU A 202 32.79 9.16 -36.06
CA GLU A 202 31.49 9.65 -35.53
C GLU A 202 31.60 11.09 -35.02
N PHE A 203 32.65 11.41 -34.26
CA PHE A 203 32.87 12.76 -33.76
C PHE A 203 33.05 13.76 -34.91
N SER A 204 33.77 13.36 -35.96
CA SER A 204 33.94 14.19 -37.16
C SER A 204 32.63 14.39 -37.94
N ARG A 205 31.78 13.35 -38.06
CA ARG A 205 30.45 13.47 -38.70
C ARG A 205 29.52 14.37 -37.89
N SER A 206 29.54 14.24 -36.56
CA SER A 206 28.76 15.09 -35.65
C SER A 206 29.19 16.56 -35.72
N MET A 207 30.47 16.84 -35.95
CA MET A 207 31.01 18.20 -36.05
C MET A 207 30.77 18.86 -37.43
N LYS A 208 30.56 18.08 -38.49
CA LYS A 208 30.48 18.59 -39.87
C LYS A 208 29.06 18.99 -40.33
N ASN A 209 28.02 18.66 -39.57
CA ASN A 209 26.63 19.05 -39.85
C ASN A 209 26.00 19.82 -38.67
N PRO A 210 26.27 21.13 -38.51
CA PRO A 210 25.51 21.98 -37.59
C PRO A 210 24.22 22.46 -38.28
N GLY A 211 23.36 21.55 -38.72
CA GLY A 211 22.12 21.93 -39.38
C GLY A 211 21.43 20.86 -40.20
N GLN A 212 20.77 19.92 -39.53
CA GLN A 212 19.46 19.44 -39.97
C GLN A 212 18.72 18.96 -38.72
N GLY A 213 17.91 19.87 -38.18
CA GLY A 213 16.77 19.47 -37.37
C GLY A 213 15.72 18.81 -38.26
N ILE A 214 14.98 17.89 -37.64
CA ILE A 214 13.95 16.96 -38.15
C ILE A 214 14.53 15.60 -38.55
#